data_AF-A0A7S3QIK4-F1
#
_entry.id   AF-A0A7S3QIK4-F1
#
_cell.length_a   1.000
_cell.length_b   1.000
_cell.length_c   1.000
_cell.angle_alpha   90.00
_cell.angle_beta   90.00
_cell.angle_gamma   90.00
#
_symmetry.space_group_name_H-M   'P 1'
#
loop_
_entity.id
_entity.type
_entity.pdbx_description
1 polymer ?
#
loop_
_entity_poly.entity_id
_entity_poly.type
_entity_poly.pdbx_seq_one_letter_code
_entity_poly.pdbx_strand_id
1 'polypeptide(L)'
;YDRVYKCMRPARLSMFIDDLDRCVAKTVMDVLQAIKLLLDSEKNRIVTCWNAIDTRLVVASIEKEYGDVLRAAEVEGYDYLEKTVQVPFCIPKLSEVEKESYFEKLFQDNVLKNPLLLIAALTKVKFDVSSRLKDGNRVDLIDLSILADDKWKNGTVN
;
A
#
# COMPACT_ATOMS: atom_id res chain seq x y z
N TYR A 1 20.15 34.43 20.05
CA TYR A 1 19.15 35.50 19.97
C TYR A 1 17.89 34.84 19.43
N ASP A 2 16.94 34.45 20.27
CA ASP A 2 15.91 35.37 20.79
C ASP A 2 15.47 35.02 22.23
N ARG A 3 15.23 36.02 23.09
CA ARG A 3 15.09 35.88 24.57
C ARG A 3 13.65 35.98 25.10
N VAL A 4 12.63 36.06 24.25
CA VAL A 4 11.27 36.51 24.69
C VAL A 4 10.22 35.40 24.77
N TYR A 5 10.34 34.27 24.06
CA TYR A 5 9.32 33.20 24.10
C TYR A 5 9.85 31.91 24.73
N LYS A 6 9.73 31.84 26.06
CA LYS A 6 10.16 30.69 26.87
C LYS A 6 9.10 29.58 26.89
N CYS A 7 8.77 29.04 25.71
CA CYS A 7 8.15 27.72 25.58
C CYS A 7 8.43 27.17 24.18
N MET A 8 9.67 26.74 23.94
CA MET A 8 10.00 26.02 22.71
C MET A 8 9.58 24.57 22.92
N ARG A 9 8.31 24.25 22.62
CA ARG A 9 7.91 22.85 22.48
C ARG A 9 8.88 22.20 21.48
N PRO A 10 9.46 21.03 21.78
CA PRO A 10 10.35 20.37 20.83
C PRO A 10 9.60 20.19 19.51
N ALA A 11 10.12 20.79 18.44
CA ALA A 11 9.57 20.64 17.10
C ALA A 11 9.71 19.16 16.72
N ARG A 12 8.61 18.53 16.30
CA ARG A 12 8.59 17.15 15.83
C ARG A 12 8.56 17.17 14.30
N LEU A 13 9.42 16.38 13.67
CA LEU A 13 9.52 16.25 12.23
C LEU A 13 8.89 14.92 11.81
N SER A 14 7.84 14.98 10.99
CA SER A 14 7.24 13.78 10.38
C SER A 14 7.56 13.78 8.89
N MET A 15 8.10 12.68 8.39
CA MET A 15 8.44 12.50 6.98
C MET A 15 7.68 11.31 6.41
N PHE A 16 7.14 11.48 5.21
CA PHE A 16 6.53 10.41 4.42
C PHE A 16 7.43 10.10 3.24
N ILE A 17 7.76 8.83 3.09
CA ILE A 17 8.58 8.28 2.01
C ILE A 17 7.67 7.31 1.27
N ASP A 18 7.44 7.59 0.00
CA ASP A 18 6.54 6.84 -0.88
C ASP A 18 7.29 6.38 -2.14
N ASP A 19 6.75 5.37 -2.81
CA ASP A 19 7.26 4.79 -4.05
C ASP A 19 8.72 4.27 -3.98
N LEU A 20 9.22 3.95 -2.78
CA LEU A 20 10.58 3.41 -2.60
C LEU A 20 10.75 2.11 -3.41
N ASP A 21 9.70 1.30 -3.47
CA ASP A 21 9.63 0.04 -4.21
C ASP A 21 9.68 0.20 -5.74
N ARG A 22 9.58 1.43 -6.27
CA ARG A 22 9.78 1.72 -7.70
C ARG A 22 11.20 2.11 -8.06
N CYS A 23 12.05 2.37 -7.07
CA CYS A 23 13.44 2.76 -7.31
C CYS A 23 14.30 1.57 -7.75
N VAL A 24 15.47 1.89 -8.32
CA VAL A 24 16.49 0.86 -8.56
C VAL A 24 17.05 0.34 -7.24
N ALA A 25 17.45 -0.93 -7.21
CA ALA A 25 17.85 -1.62 -5.98
C ALA A 25 18.91 -0.87 -5.15
N LYS A 26 19.92 -0.30 -5.81
CA LYS A 26 20.93 0.56 -5.17
C LYS A 26 20.32 1.75 -4.41
N THR A 27 19.40 2.46 -5.06
CA THR A 27 18.73 3.64 -4.46
C THR A 27 17.84 3.22 -3.29
N VAL A 28 17.16 2.07 -3.39
CA VAL A 28 16.41 1.51 -2.26
C VAL A 28 17.31 1.33 -1.04
N MET A 29 18.49 0.74 -1.25
CA MET A 29 19.47 0.52 -0.18
C MET A 29 20.01 1.82 0.41
N ASP A 30 20.37 2.79 -0.43
CA ASP A 30 20.87 4.09 0.00
C ASP A 30 19.84 4.81 0.89
N VAL A 31 18.56 4.76 0.51
CA VAL A 31 17.46 5.36 1.29
C VAL A 31 17.24 4.62 2.61
N LEU A 32 17.20 3.29 2.62
CA LEU A 32 17.04 2.51 3.86
C LEU A 32 18.17 2.79 4.85
N GLN A 33 19.41 2.91 4.37
CA GLN A 33 20.56 3.26 5.22
C GLN A 33 20.47 4.69 5.74
N ALA A 34 20.07 5.64 4.88
CA ALA A 34 19.87 7.02 5.31
C ALA A 34 18.79 7.13 6.39
N ILE A 35 17.67 6.41 6.24
CA ILE A 35 16.61 6.34 7.27
C ILE A 35 17.17 5.77 8.57
N LYS A 36 17.92 4.67 8.51
CA LYS A 36 18.53 4.06 9.69
C LYS A 36 19.43 5.05 10.42
N LEU A 37 20.37 5.69 9.71
CA LEU A 37 21.27 6.70 10.27
C LEU A 37 20.53 7.90 10.87
N LEU A 38 19.45 8.32 10.21
CA LEU A 38 18.60 9.41 10.67
C LEU A 38 17.88 9.05 11.98
N LEU A 39 17.40 7.81 12.14
CA LEU A 39 16.65 7.39 13.32
C LEU A 39 17.53 6.93 14.49
N ASP A 40 18.79 6.54 14.24
CA ASP A 40 19.71 6.00 15.25
C ASP A 40 20.33 7.09 16.16
N SER A 41 20.27 8.37 15.77
CA SER A 41 20.90 9.42 16.59
C SER A 41 20.06 9.80 17.81
N GLU A 42 20.68 9.87 19.00
CA GLU A 42 20.03 10.28 20.26
C GLU A 42 19.38 11.67 20.18
N LYS A 43 19.85 12.51 19.26
CA LYS A 43 19.32 13.86 18.99
C LYS A 43 18.06 13.86 18.12
N ASN A 44 17.75 12.76 17.44
CA ASN A 44 16.65 12.64 16.48
C ASN A 44 15.40 11.95 17.03
N ARG A 45 15.24 11.87 18.36
CA ARG A 45 13.99 11.42 19.03
C ARG A 45 12.74 12.24 18.67
N ILE A 46 12.92 13.31 17.89
CA ILE A 46 11.86 14.17 17.38
C ILE A 46 11.40 13.80 15.96
N VAL A 47 12.05 12.83 15.31
CA VAL A 47 11.79 12.44 13.93
C VAL A 47 10.91 11.19 13.86
N THR A 48 9.91 11.20 12.99
CA THR A 48 9.09 10.04 12.66
C THR A 48 9.08 9.87 11.15
N CYS A 49 9.44 8.68 10.67
CA CYS A 49 9.43 8.34 9.24
C CYS A 49 8.32 7.33 8.96
N TRP A 50 7.48 7.64 7.98
CA TRP A 50 6.45 6.77 7.44
C TRP A 50 6.93 6.28 6.08
N ASN A 51 7.05 4.97 5.91
CA ASN A 51 7.44 4.36 4.65
C ASN A 51 6.25 3.62 4.06
N ALA A 52 5.74 4.09 2.93
CA ALA A 52 4.78 3.35 2.12
C ALA A 52 5.57 2.50 1.11
N ILE A 53 5.58 1.18 1.31
CA ILE A 53 6.39 0.26 0.51
C ILE A 53 5.62 -1.01 0.15
N ASP A 54 5.84 -1.55 -1.04
CA ASP A 54 5.62 -2.98 -1.29
C ASP A 54 6.82 -3.76 -0.77
N THR A 55 6.63 -4.42 0.38
CA THR A 55 7.65 -5.22 1.04
C THR A 55 8.32 -6.22 0.10
N ARG A 56 7.60 -6.81 -0.85
CA ARG A 56 8.15 -7.84 -1.75
C ARG A 56 9.19 -7.26 -2.68
N LEU A 57 8.91 -6.08 -3.23
CA LEU A 57 9.82 -5.38 -4.15
C LEU A 57 11.05 -4.82 -3.43
N VAL A 58 10.85 -4.32 -2.21
CA VAL A 58 11.97 -3.85 -1.36
C VAL A 58 12.86 -5.01 -0.93
N VAL A 59 12.30 -6.14 -0.50
CA VAL A 59 13.07 -7.35 -0.15
C VAL A 59 13.86 -7.87 -1.35
N ALA A 60 13.23 -7.97 -2.52
CA ALA A 60 13.94 -8.37 -3.75
C ALA A 60 15.08 -7.40 -4.09
N SER A 61 14.92 -6.11 -3.83
CA SER A 61 15.95 -5.10 -4.02
C SER A 61 17.12 -5.27 -3.04
N ILE A 62 16.82 -5.57 -1.78
CA ILE A 62 17.82 -5.87 -0.74
C ILE A 62 18.64 -7.11 -1.12
N GLU A 63 17.97 -8.19 -1.52
CA GLU A 63 18.62 -9.44 -1.91
C GLU A 63 19.43 -9.29 -3.20
N LYS A 64 19.04 -8.38 -4.08
CA LYS A 64 19.80 -8.07 -5.28
C LYS A 64 21.13 -7.38 -4.97
N GLU A 65 21.16 -6.41 -4.05
CA GLU A 65 22.40 -5.69 -3.73
C GLU A 65 23.29 -6.37 -2.69
N TYR A 66 22.70 -7.10 -1.71
CA TYR A 66 23.45 -7.73 -0.63
C TYR A 66 23.35 -9.25 -0.61
N GLY A 67 22.84 -9.89 -1.67
CA GLY A 67 22.58 -11.32 -1.70
C GLY A 67 23.73 -12.22 -1.28
N ASP A 68 24.98 -11.91 -1.69
CA ASP A 68 26.15 -12.69 -1.27
C ASP A 68 26.44 -12.57 0.24
N VAL A 69 26.32 -11.35 0.78
CA VAL A 69 26.56 -11.06 2.20
C VAL A 69 25.46 -11.69 3.06
N LEU A 70 24.20 -11.57 2.61
CA LEU A 70 23.03 -12.14 3.28
C LEU A 70 23.10 -13.66 3.32
N ARG A 71 23.45 -14.31 2.20
CA ARG A 71 23.66 -15.77 2.15
C ARG A 71 24.78 -16.23 3.07
N ALA A 72 25.91 -15.53 3.09
CA ALA A 72 27.03 -15.88 3.96
C ALA A 72 26.70 -15.73 5.45
N ALA A 73 25.77 -14.84 5.79
CA ALA A 73 25.28 -14.61 7.14
C ALA A 73 24.06 -15.47 7.53
N GLU A 74 23.52 -16.28 6.60
CA GLU A 74 22.26 -17.02 6.75
C GLU A 74 21.07 -16.13 7.12
N VAL A 75 20.97 -14.97 6.46
CA VAL A 75 19.93 -13.95 6.69
C VAL A 75 19.11 -13.73 5.43
N GLU A 76 17.79 -13.56 5.56
CA GLU A 76 16.91 -13.22 4.43
C GLU A 76 16.81 -11.70 4.22
N GLY A 77 16.46 -11.26 3.01
CA GLY A 77 16.25 -9.83 2.76
C GLY A 77 15.12 -9.24 3.62
N TYR A 78 14.15 -10.07 4.00
CA TYR A 78 13.08 -9.69 4.91
C TYR A 78 13.61 -9.35 6.31
N ASP A 79 14.54 -10.14 6.87
CA ASP A 79 15.14 -9.88 8.18
C ASP A 79 15.88 -8.54 8.23
N TYR A 80 16.48 -8.13 7.10
CA TYR A 80 17.11 -6.82 6.98
C TYR A 80 16.07 -5.69 7.05
N LEU A 81 14.96 -5.86 6.33
CA LEU A 81 13.88 -4.87 6.31
C LEU A 81 13.20 -4.75 7.68
N GLU A 82 12.93 -5.89 8.33
CA GLU A 82 12.33 -5.95 9.67
C GLU A 82 13.17 -5.19 10.70
N LYS A 83 14.51 -5.28 10.63
CA LYS A 83 15.41 -4.51 11.52
C LYS A 83 15.39 -3.01 11.26
N THR A 84 14.95 -2.57 10.09
CA THR A 84 14.90 -1.15 9.73
C THR A 84 13.56 -0.51 10.11
N VAL A 85 12.47 -1.29 10.08
CA VAL A 85 11.11 -0.80 10.33
C VAL A 85 10.71 -1.08 11.79
N GLN A 86 10.53 -0.03 12.60
CA GLN A 86 10.16 -0.18 14.02
C GLN A 86 8.70 -0.59 14.24
N VAL A 87 7.79 -0.14 13.39
CA VAL A 87 6.34 -0.40 13.50
C VAL A 87 5.79 -0.76 12.12
N PRO A 88 5.75 -2.05 11.74
CA PRO A 88 5.12 -2.48 10.51
C PRO A 88 3.59 -2.41 10.66
N PHE A 89 2.91 -1.83 9.67
CA PHE A 89 1.46 -1.92 9.54
C PHE A 89 1.10 -2.25 8.09
N CYS A 90 0.19 -3.20 7.92
CA CYS A 90 -0.33 -3.58 6.61
C CYS A 90 -1.75 -3.04 6.47
N ILE A 91 -2.04 -2.38 5.35
CA ILE A 91 -3.41 -1.99 5.02
C ILE A 91 -4.20 -3.29 4.75
N PRO A 92 -5.27 -3.57 5.52
CA PRO A 92 -6.06 -4.76 5.30
C PRO A 92 -6.73 -4.70 3.92
N LYS A 93 -6.87 -5.86 3.29
CA LYS A 93 -7.72 -5.97 2.09
C LYS A 93 -9.17 -5.77 2.52
N LEU A 94 -9.90 -4.96 1.76
CA LEU A 94 -11.35 -4.86 1.90
C LEU A 94 -11.97 -6.24 1.65
N SER A 95 -12.89 -6.64 2.52
CA SER A 95 -13.77 -7.79 2.27
C SER A 95 -14.72 -7.50 1.10
N GLU A 96 -15.30 -8.54 0.50
CA GLU A 96 -16.29 -8.36 -0.58
C GLU A 96 -17.48 -7.51 -0.11
N VAL A 97 -17.97 -7.74 1.11
CA VAL A 97 -19.07 -6.97 1.71
C VAL A 97 -18.72 -5.49 1.87
N GLU A 98 -17.49 -5.18 2.32
CA GLU A 98 -17.04 -3.78 2.44
C GLU A 98 -16.86 -3.12 1.08
N LYS A 99 -16.42 -3.87 0.06
CA LYS A 99 -16.34 -3.36 -1.32
C LYS A 99 -17.74 -3.02 -1.85
N GLU A 100 -18.70 -3.93 -1.68
CA GLU A 100 -20.09 -3.73 -2.09
C GLU A 100 -20.69 -2.47 -1.45
N SER A 101 -20.58 -2.36 -0.12
CA SER A 101 -21.09 -1.22 0.62
C SER A 101 -20.39 0.10 0.21
N TYR A 102 -19.09 0.05 -0.09
CA TYR A 102 -18.37 1.19 -0.62
C TYR A 102 -18.89 1.63 -2.00
N PHE A 103 -19.14 0.67 -2.90
CA PHE A 103 -19.75 0.96 -4.19
C PHE A 103 -21.17 1.53 -4.04
N GLU A 104 -22.01 0.94 -3.18
CA GLU A 104 -23.36 1.45 -2.88
C GLU A 104 -23.34 2.92 -2.52
N LYS A 105 -22.42 3.29 -1.61
CA LYS A 105 -22.27 4.67 -1.17
C LYS A 105 -21.80 5.61 -2.30
N LEU A 106 -20.84 5.18 -3.12
CA LEU A 106 -20.39 5.97 -4.29
C LEU A 106 -21.51 6.23 -5.31
N PHE A 107 -22.46 5.29 -5.44
CA PHE A 107 -23.63 5.47 -6.29
C PHE A 107 -24.66 6.41 -5.67
N GLN A 108 -24.96 6.25 -4.38
CA GLN A 108 -25.85 7.16 -3.65
C GLN A 108 -25.36 8.61 -3.69
N ASP A 109 -24.05 8.81 -3.54
CA ASP A 109 -23.41 10.12 -3.58
C ASP A 109 -23.32 10.71 -5.00
N ASN A 110 -23.86 10.03 -6.03
CA ASN A 110 -23.82 10.41 -7.45
C ASN A 110 -22.41 10.69 -8.00
N VAL A 111 -21.36 10.21 -7.32
CA VAL A 111 -19.98 10.30 -7.80
C VAL A 111 -19.83 9.47 -9.08
N LEU A 112 -20.48 8.30 -9.11
CA LEU A 112 -20.58 7.45 -10.29
C LEU A 112 -21.87 7.77 -11.05
N LYS A 113 -21.76 8.68 -12.03
CA LYS A 113 -22.89 9.20 -12.81
C LYS A 113 -23.72 8.17 -13.59
N ASN A 114 -23.18 6.98 -13.85
CA ASN A 114 -23.90 5.95 -14.61
C ASN A 114 -23.58 4.53 -14.10
N PRO A 115 -24.41 3.98 -13.21
CA PRO A 115 -24.21 2.63 -12.65
C PRO A 115 -24.22 1.53 -13.71
N LEU A 116 -25.01 1.69 -14.78
CA LEU A 116 -25.08 0.71 -15.86
C LEU A 116 -23.78 0.66 -16.68
N LEU A 117 -23.07 1.78 -16.83
CA LEU A 117 -21.75 1.80 -17.48
C LEU A 117 -20.69 1.12 -16.61
N LEU A 118 -20.74 1.30 -15.28
CA LEU A 118 -19.81 0.60 -14.39
C LEU A 118 -20.05 -0.91 -14.42
N ILE A 119 -21.32 -1.34 -14.32
CA ILE A 119 -21.69 -2.76 -14.41
C ILE A 119 -21.29 -3.32 -15.78
N ALA A 120 -21.59 -2.63 -16.88
CA ALA A 120 -21.19 -3.08 -18.22
C ALA A 120 -19.66 -3.16 -18.37
N ALA A 121 -18.92 -2.19 -17.83
CA ALA A 121 -17.46 -2.19 -17.83
C ALA A 121 -16.91 -3.33 -16.97
N LEU A 122 -17.42 -3.54 -15.77
CA LEU A 122 -17.00 -4.62 -14.87
C LEU A 122 -17.35 -6.00 -15.44
N THR A 123 -18.50 -6.16 -16.09
CA THR A 123 -18.91 -7.42 -16.73
C THR A 123 -18.04 -7.70 -17.95
N LYS A 124 -17.69 -6.68 -18.73
CA LYS A 124 -16.75 -6.78 -19.84
C LYS A 124 -15.35 -7.15 -19.36
N VAL A 125 -14.87 -6.55 -18.27
CA VAL A 125 -13.59 -6.88 -17.63
C VAL A 125 -13.62 -8.32 -17.09
N LYS A 126 -14.69 -8.77 -16.42
CA LYS A 126 -14.82 -10.15 -15.94
C LYS A 126 -14.79 -11.15 -17.08
N PHE A 127 -15.46 -10.85 -18.20
CA PHE A 127 -15.42 -11.69 -19.41
C PHE A 127 -14.00 -11.74 -20.02
N ASP A 128 -13.34 -10.58 -20.16
CA ASP A 128 -11.99 -10.50 -20.74
C ASP A 128 -10.96 -11.22 -19.86
N VAL A 129 -11.03 -11.03 -18.54
CA VAL A 129 -10.20 -11.74 -17.57
C VAL A 129 -10.49 -13.25 -17.59
N SER A 130 -11.75 -13.68 -17.58
CA SER A 130 -12.11 -15.12 -17.66
C SER A 130 -11.61 -15.77 -18.95
N SER A 131 -11.58 -15.03 -20.06
CA SER A 131 -11.03 -15.53 -21.33
C SER A 131 -9.50 -15.71 -21.30
N ARG A 132 -8.78 -14.85 -20.56
CA ARG A 132 -7.32 -14.94 -20.36
C ARG A 132 -6.91 -15.94 -19.29
N LEU A 133 -7.77 -16.21 -18.30
CA LEU A 133 -7.51 -17.17 -17.21
C LEU A 133 -7.65 -18.64 -17.63
N LYS A 134 -8.08 -18.95 -18.86
CA LYS A 134 -7.95 -20.32 -19.40
C LYS A 134 -6.48 -20.79 -19.45
N ASP A 135 -5.53 -19.85 -19.38
CA ASP A 135 -4.11 -20.10 -19.19
C ASP A 135 -3.75 -20.11 -17.69
N GLY A 136 -4.11 -21.20 -17.01
CA GLY A 136 -3.36 -21.77 -15.88
C GLY A 136 -3.36 -21.09 -14.50
N ASN A 137 -3.73 -19.82 -14.34
CA ASN A 137 -3.71 -19.16 -13.02
C ASN A 137 -5.10 -18.89 -12.45
N ARG A 138 -5.33 -19.26 -11.18
CA ARG A 138 -6.53 -18.89 -10.43
C ARG A 138 -6.38 -17.46 -9.90
N VAL A 139 -7.35 -16.60 -10.23
CA VAL A 139 -7.52 -15.29 -9.60
C VAL A 139 -8.94 -15.24 -9.06
N ASP A 140 -9.10 -14.84 -7.81
CA ASP A 140 -10.41 -14.68 -7.18
C ASP A 140 -11.15 -13.53 -7.89
N LEU A 141 -12.11 -13.89 -8.74
CA LEU A 141 -12.97 -12.93 -9.42
C LEU A 141 -13.99 -12.38 -8.42
N ILE A 142 -14.13 -11.05 -8.37
CA ILE A 142 -15.24 -10.40 -7.66
C ILE A 142 -16.55 -10.98 -8.18
N ASP A 143 -17.41 -11.42 -7.27
CA ASP A 143 -18.69 -11.99 -7.66
C ASP A 143 -19.68 -10.89 -8.09
N LEU A 144 -19.66 -10.56 -9.37
CA LEU A 144 -20.63 -9.62 -9.97
C LEU A 144 -22.10 -10.07 -9.87
N SER A 145 -22.43 -11.26 -9.35
CA SER A 145 -23.82 -11.66 -9.08
C SER A 145 -24.52 -10.69 -8.11
N ILE A 146 -23.75 -10.05 -7.22
CA ILE A 146 -24.23 -9.06 -6.25
C ILE A 146 -24.77 -7.78 -6.94
N LEU A 147 -24.25 -7.44 -8.11
CA LEU A 147 -24.72 -6.28 -8.90
C LEU A 147 -25.95 -6.60 -9.76
N ALA A 148 -26.32 -7.88 -9.89
CA ALA A 148 -27.53 -8.31 -10.60
C ALA A 148 -28.79 -8.23 -9.72
N ASP A 149 -28.61 -7.97 -8.43
CA ASP A 149 -29.68 -7.82 -7.44
C ASP A 149 -30.59 -6.63 -7.80
N ASP A 150 -31.91 -6.82 -7.69
CA ASP A 150 -32.92 -5.87 -8.20
C ASP A 150 -32.87 -4.50 -7.49
N LYS A 151 -32.18 -4.43 -6.35
CA LYS A 151 -31.85 -3.17 -5.64
C LYS A 151 -31.13 -2.16 -6.53
N TRP A 152 -30.28 -2.62 -7.45
CA TRP A 152 -29.45 -1.78 -8.29
C TRP A 152 -30.13 -1.28 -9.56
N LYS A 153 -31.22 -1.94 -9.99
CA LYS A 153 -31.95 -1.59 -11.22
C LYS A 153 -32.90 -0.41 -11.03
N ASN A 154 -33.36 -0.17 -9.81
CA ASN A 154 -34.41 0.80 -9.54
C ASN A 154 -33.93 2.09 -8.87
N GLY A 155 -32.63 2.22 -8.54
CA GLY A 155 -32.09 3.42 -7.90
C GLY A 155 -32.73 3.77 -6.55
N THR A 156 -33.59 2.91 -6.01
CA THR A 156 -34.17 3.04 -4.68
C THR A 156 -33.34 2.25 -3.69
N VAL A 157 -32.37 2.93 -3.12
CA VAL A 157 -31.77 2.53 -1.85
C VAL A 157 -32.51 3.33 -0.77
N ASN A 158 -33.27 2.63 0.09
CA ASN A 158 -33.78 3.22 1.34
C ASN A 158 -32.63 3.38 2.34
#